data_AF-A0A2K8NSQ6-F1
#
_entry.id   AF-A0A2K8NSQ6-F1
#
_cell.length_a   1.000
_cell.length_b   1.000
_cell.length_c   1.000
_cell.angle_alpha   90.00
_cell.angle_beta   90.00
_cell.angle_gamma   90.00
#
_symmetry.space_group_name_H-M   'P 1'
#
loop_
_entity.id
_entity.type
_entity.pdbx_description
1 polymer ?
#
loop_
_entity_poly.entity_id
_entity_poly.type
_entity_poly.pdbx_seq_one_letter_code
_entity_poly.pdbx_strand_id
1 'polypeptide(L)'
;MKLTVREYIYNHLGNNDKNIRTLLSQFKYSEQTFHKNVVDLSEGEKMQLNLSILILKETNILLLDEPTNYLDIMSIEMLEQALERYCGTIILVTHDSTFASKIVTKIVNIET
;
A
#
# COMPACT_ATOMS: atom_id res chain seq x y z
N MET A 1 17.48 -10.13 -12.44
CA MET A 1 17.11 -11.19 -11.48
C MET A 1 15.68 -10.94 -11.04
N LYS A 2 14.78 -11.92 -11.13
CA LYS A 2 13.39 -11.74 -10.66
C LYS A 2 13.40 -11.82 -9.13
N LEU A 3 12.87 -10.80 -8.46
CA LEU A 3 12.71 -10.81 -6.99
C LEU A 3 11.40 -11.50 -6.64
N THR A 4 11.45 -12.37 -5.66
CA THR A 4 10.25 -12.89 -4.98
C THR A 4 9.62 -11.83 -4.09
N VAL A 5 8.34 -11.98 -3.77
CA VAL A 5 7.64 -11.10 -2.81
C VAL A 5 8.37 -11.05 -1.47
N ARG A 6 8.87 -12.20 -0.99
CA ARG A 6 9.70 -12.30 0.21
C ARG A 6 10.94 -11.40 0.15
N GLU A 7 11.74 -11.53 -0.91
CA GLU A 7 12.97 -10.75 -1.09
C GLU A 7 12.66 -9.26 -1.22
N TYR A 8 11.56 -8.92 -1.90
CA TYR A 8 11.10 -7.54 -2.01
C TYR A 8 10.76 -6.94 -0.64
N ILE A 9 10.02 -7.67 0.20
CA ILE A 9 9.69 -7.23 1.57
C ILE A 9 10.97 -7.07 2.41
N TYR A 10 11.89 -8.04 2.35
CA TYR A 10 13.15 -7.97 3.08
C TYR A 10 13.99 -6.76 2.70
N ASN A 11 14.03 -6.42 1.41
CA ASN A 11 14.78 -5.26 0.94
C ASN A 11 14.20 -3.93 1.45
N HIS A 12 12.90 -3.86 1.77
CA HIS A 12 12.25 -2.61 2.20
C HIS A 12 12.04 -2.49 3.71
N LEU A 13 11.82 -3.62 4.41
CA LEU A 13 11.52 -3.66 5.85
C LEU A 13 12.61 -4.31 6.71
N GLY A 14 13.66 -4.83 6.08
CA GLY A 14 14.67 -5.65 6.74
C GLY A 14 14.17 -7.06 7.07
N ASN A 15 15.08 -7.91 7.55
CA ASN A 15 14.79 -9.31 7.88
C ASN A 15 14.25 -9.46 9.31
N ASN A 16 13.14 -8.77 9.61
CA ASN A 16 12.47 -8.87 10.92
C ASN A 16 11.22 -9.75 10.81
N ASP A 17 11.27 -10.95 11.40
CA ASP A 17 10.18 -11.93 11.39
C ASP A 17 8.87 -11.38 11.98
N LYS A 18 8.95 -10.39 12.88
CA LYS A 18 7.76 -9.72 13.43
C LYS A 18 7.02 -8.93 12.36
N ASN A 19 7.75 -8.17 11.54
CA ASN A 19 7.16 -7.35 10.47
C ASN A 19 6.50 -8.24 9.41
N ILE A 20 7.14 -9.35 9.04
CA ILE A 20 6.58 -10.31 8.10
C ILE A 20 5.32 -10.98 8.63
N ARG A 21 5.32 -11.42 9.90
CA ARG A 21 4.12 -12.01 10.50
C ARG A 21 2.95 -11.03 10.55
N THR A 22 3.22 -9.77 10.85
CA THR A 22 2.19 -8.71 10.77
C THR A 22 1.68 -8.54 9.34
N LEU A 23 2.59 -8.53 8.36
CA LEU A 23 2.27 -8.42 6.93
C LEU A 23 1.37 -9.57 6.46
N LEU A 24 1.75 -10.82 6.78
CA LEU A 24 1.01 -12.03 6.41
C LEU A 24 -0.38 -12.08 7.06
N SER A 25 -0.47 -11.69 8.34
CA SER A 25 -1.73 -11.73 9.09
C SER A 25 -2.69 -10.59 8.71
N GLN A 26 -2.19 -9.37 8.50
CA GLN A 26 -3.05 -8.20 8.23
C GLN A 26 -3.50 -8.11 6.78
N PHE A 27 -2.66 -8.52 5.83
CA PHE A 27 -2.94 -8.36 4.39
C PHE A 27 -3.35 -9.66 3.70
N LYS A 28 -3.70 -10.71 4.46
CA LYS A 28 -4.18 -12.01 3.94
C LYS A 28 -3.27 -12.62 2.85
N TYR A 29 -1.97 -12.38 2.92
CA TYR A 29 -1.03 -13.00 1.99
C TYR A 29 -1.00 -14.51 2.24
N SER A 30 -1.34 -15.29 1.20
CA SER A 30 -1.11 -16.73 1.23
C SER A 30 0.39 -17.01 1.19
N GLU A 31 0.83 -18.15 1.76
CA GLU A 31 2.23 -18.58 1.61
C GLU A 31 2.64 -18.68 0.13
N GLN A 32 1.72 -19.05 -0.75
CA GLN A 32 1.98 -19.15 -2.19
C GLN A 32 2.35 -17.79 -2.79
N THR A 33 1.69 -16.71 -2.36
CA THR A 33 2.01 -15.35 -2.82
C THR A 33 3.42 -14.93 -2.40
N PHE A 34 3.90 -15.40 -1.25
CA PHE A 34 5.23 -15.08 -0.72
C PHE A 34 6.38 -15.58 -1.62
N HIS A 35 6.13 -16.67 -2.35
CA HIS A 35 7.07 -17.30 -3.26
C HIS A 35 6.90 -16.90 -4.73
N LYS A 36 5.84 -16.15 -5.08
CA LYS A 36 5.68 -15.59 -6.44
C LYS A 36 6.76 -14.55 -6.71
N ASN A 37 7.14 -14.38 -7.98
CA ASN A 37 7.94 -13.22 -8.37
C ASN A 37 7.06 -11.97 -8.36
N VAL A 38 7.61 -10.84 -7.93
CA VAL A 38 6.90 -9.54 -7.95
C VAL A 38 6.43 -9.16 -9.36
N VAL A 39 7.19 -9.55 -10.37
CA VAL A 39 6.85 -9.30 -11.78
C VAL A 39 5.64 -10.09 -12.27
N ASP A 40 5.28 -11.17 -11.58
CA ASP A 40 4.15 -12.04 -11.92
C ASP A 40 2.88 -11.64 -11.12
N LEU A 41 2.96 -10.61 -10.26
CA LEU A 41 1.82 -10.07 -9.53
C LEU A 41 0.94 -9.22 -10.45
N SER A 42 -0.38 -9.26 -10.22
CA SER A 42 -1.30 -8.28 -10.80
C SER A 42 -0.99 -6.87 -10.27
N GLU A 43 -1.47 -5.83 -10.95
CA GLU A 43 -1.30 -4.44 -10.47
C GLU A 43 -1.93 -4.21 -9.10
N GLY A 44 -3.09 -4.83 -8.82
CA GLY A 44 -3.71 -4.82 -7.49
C GLY A 44 -2.85 -5.52 -6.43
N GLU A 45 -2.28 -6.69 -6.75
CA GLU A 45 -1.35 -7.41 -5.84
C GLU A 45 -0.08 -6.58 -5.58
N LYS A 46 0.45 -5.88 -6.59
CA LYS A 46 1.61 -4.98 -6.44
C LYS A 46 1.28 -3.79 -5.56
N MET A 47 0.11 -3.18 -5.74
CA MET A 47 -0.31 -2.06 -4.90
C MET A 47 -0.44 -2.52 -3.45
N GLN A 48 -1.11 -3.65 -3.20
CA GLN A 48 -1.25 -4.21 -1.87
C GLN A 48 0.13 -4.48 -1.22
N LEU A 49 1.10 -4.98 -2.00
CA LEU A 49 2.46 -5.22 -1.53
C LEU A 49 3.16 -3.93 -1.13
N ASN A 50 3.02 -2.88 -1.94
CA ASN A 50 3.63 -1.58 -1.64
C ASN A 50 2.97 -0.93 -0.43
N LEU A 51 1.65 -0.95 -0.31
CA LEU A 51 0.91 -0.39 0.82
C LEU A 51 1.26 -1.09 2.14
N SER A 52 1.33 -2.42 2.12
CA SER A 52 1.68 -3.19 3.31
C SER A 52 3.10 -2.93 3.79
N ILE A 53 4.03 -2.71 2.85
CA ILE A 53 5.39 -2.23 3.17
C ILE A 53 5.34 -0.82 3.76
N LEU A 54 4.61 0.11 3.16
CA LEU A 54 4.53 1.50 3.62
C LEU A 54 3.98 1.59 5.05
N ILE A 55 2.92 0.83 5.37
CA ILE A 55 2.34 0.78 6.71
C ILE A 55 3.34 0.31 7.77
N LEU A 56 4.19 -0.67 7.42
CA LEU A 56 5.16 -1.23 8.35
C LEU A 56 6.45 -0.42 8.46
N LYS A 57 6.70 0.52 7.55
CA LYS A 57 7.95 1.27 7.48
C LYS A 57 8.02 2.44 8.47
N GLU A 58 7.08 2.58 9.40
CA GLU A 58 6.99 3.71 10.35
C GLU A 58 7.22 5.07 9.66
N THR A 59 6.71 5.24 8.45
CA THR A 59 6.90 6.48 7.70
C THR A 59 6.08 7.60 8.34
N ASN A 60 6.68 8.80 8.43
CA ASN A 60 5.98 9.97 8.98
C ASN A 60 5.06 10.63 7.94
N ILE A 61 5.42 10.53 6.65
CA ILE A 61 4.71 11.16 5.53
C ILE A 61 4.59 10.15 4.39
N LEU A 62 3.38 10.01 3.85
CA LEU A 62 3.06 9.22 2.68
C LEU A 62 2.58 10.14 1.56
N LEU A 63 3.20 10.04 0.38
CA LEU A 63 2.82 10.78 -0.82
C LEU A 63 2.15 9.80 -1.80
N LEU A 64 0.92 10.11 -2.21
CA LEU A 64 0.14 9.29 -3.13
C LEU A 64 -0.30 10.13 -4.32
N ASP A 65 0.03 9.67 -5.52
CA ASP A 65 -0.38 10.28 -6.78
C ASP A 65 -1.27 9.29 -7.54
N GLU A 66 -2.52 9.67 -7.73
CA GLU A 66 -3.60 8.88 -8.33
C GLU A 66 -3.63 7.40 -7.87
N PRO A 67 -3.75 7.15 -6.55
CA PRO A 67 -3.56 5.81 -6.00
C PRO A 67 -4.70 4.84 -6.31
N THR A 68 -5.84 5.32 -6.81
CA THR A 68 -6.97 4.47 -7.21
C THR A 68 -6.88 3.97 -8.65
N ASN A 69 -5.92 4.47 -9.43
CA ASN A 69 -5.79 4.09 -10.84
C ASN A 69 -5.54 2.59 -11.01
N TYR A 70 -6.23 1.99 -11.99
CA TYR A 70 -6.12 0.57 -12.36
C TYR A 70 -6.55 -0.42 -11.26
N LEU A 71 -7.19 0.06 -10.19
CA LEU A 71 -7.71 -0.77 -9.13
C LEU A 71 -9.15 -1.21 -9.40
N ASP A 72 -9.46 -2.43 -8.99
CA ASP A 72 -10.84 -2.84 -8.80
C ASP A 72 -11.40 -2.30 -7.47
N ILE A 73 -12.72 -2.38 -7.33
CA ILE A 73 -13.45 -1.86 -6.17
C ILE A 73 -12.91 -2.48 -4.86
N MET A 74 -12.60 -3.79 -4.88
CA MET A 74 -12.07 -4.49 -3.71
C MET A 74 -10.70 -3.93 -3.29
N SER A 75 -9.84 -3.64 -4.26
CA SER A 75 -8.52 -3.07 -4.01
C SER A 75 -8.61 -1.62 -3.50
N ILE A 76 -9.58 -0.85 -3.98
CA ILE A 76 -9.87 0.50 -3.46
C ILE A 76 -10.30 0.43 -2.00
N GLU A 77 -11.23 -0.46 -1.64
CA GLU A 77 -11.68 -0.62 -0.24
C GLU A 77 -10.52 -1.02 0.69
N MET A 78 -9.61 -1.88 0.22
CA MET A 78 -8.42 -2.26 0.97
C MET A 78 -7.45 -1.10 1.16
N LEU A 79 -7.25 -0.29 0.12
CA LEU A 79 -6.45 0.93 0.19
C LEU A 79 -7.07 1.92 1.18
N GLU A 80 -8.39 2.13 1.14
CA GLU A 80 -9.08 3.01 2.08
C GLU A 80 -8.84 2.59 3.53
N GLN A 81 -9.08 1.32 3.86
CA GLN A 81 -8.87 0.79 5.21
C GLN A 81 -7.41 0.87 5.67
N ALA A 82 -6.47 0.72 4.74
CA ALA A 82 -5.04 0.84 4.99
C ALA A 82 -4.66 2.29 5.35
N LEU A 83 -5.17 3.26 4.58
CA LEU A 83 -4.89 4.69 4.79
C LEU A 83 -5.60 5.25 6.02
N GLU A 84 -6.81 4.80 6.35
CA GLU A 84 -7.51 5.18 7.58
C GLU A 84 -6.74 4.80 8.87
N ARG A 85 -5.97 3.71 8.82
CA ARG A 85 -5.17 3.23 9.96
C ARG A 85 -3.76 3.81 10.00
N TYR A 86 -3.36 4.56 8.99
CA TYR A 86 -2.02 5.10 8.91
C TYR A 86 -1.87 6.29 9.86
N CYS A 87 -1.00 6.14 10.86
CA CYS A 87 -0.79 7.15 11.90
C CYS A 87 0.05 8.37 11.45
N GLY A 88 0.62 8.33 10.23
CA GLY A 88 1.41 9.42 9.67
C GLY A 88 0.57 10.44 8.90
N THR A 89 1.24 11.41 8.27
CA THR A 89 0.59 12.38 7.38
C THR A 89 0.46 11.80 5.98
N ILE A 90 -0.70 11.98 5.34
CA ILE A 90 -0.93 11.61 3.94
C ILE A 90 -1.05 12.89 3.11
N ILE A 91 -0.30 12.97 2.02
CA ILE A 91 -0.51 13.94 0.94
C ILE A 91 -1.03 13.15 -0.25
N LEU A 92 -2.27 13.44 -0.63
CA LEU A 92 -2.99 12.74 -1.68
C LEU A 92 -3.26 13.67 -2.84
N VAL A 93 -2.89 13.24 -4.05
CA VAL A 93 -3.31 13.83 -5.33
C VAL A 93 -4.22 12.82 -6.01
N THR A 94 -5.46 13.22 -6.28
CA THR A 94 -6.41 12.36 -6.99
C THR A 94 -7.54 13.17 -7.63
N HIS A 95 -8.08 12.66 -8.74
CA HIS A 95 -9.33 13.12 -9.32
C HIS A 95 -10.58 12.44 -8.72
N ASP A 96 -10.43 11.40 -7.88
CA ASP A 96 -11.54 10.69 -7.25
C ASP A 96 -11.98 11.38 -5.94
N SER A 97 -13.05 12.18 -6.03
CA SER A 97 -13.61 12.90 -4.89
C SER A 97 -14.26 11.98 -3.85
N THR A 98 -14.74 10.80 -4.24
CA THR A 98 -15.35 9.83 -3.32
C THR A 98 -14.28 9.20 -2.45
N PHE A 99 -13.21 8.72 -3.07
CA PHE A 99 -12.03 8.21 -2.36
C PHE A 99 -11.40 9.29 -1.47
N ALA A 100 -11.16 10.49 -2.00
CA ALA A 100 -10.58 11.58 -1.23
C ALA A 100 -11.40 11.90 0.02
N SER A 101 -12.73 11.98 -0.09
CA SER A 101 -13.63 12.35 1.01
C SER A 101 -13.57 11.41 2.22
N LYS A 102 -13.15 10.15 2.03
CA LYS A 102 -13.00 9.18 3.10
C LYS A 102 -11.67 9.30 3.83
N ILE A 103 -10.63 9.79 3.14
CA ILE A 103 -9.25 9.74 3.62
C ILE A 103 -8.75 11.11 4.10
N VAL A 104 -9.08 12.19 3.39
CA VAL A 104 -8.45 13.49 3.65
C VAL A 104 -9.20 14.28 4.72
N THR A 105 -8.44 14.92 5.61
CA THR A 105 -8.99 15.83 6.64
C THR A 105 -8.97 17.29 6.21
N LYS A 106 -8.23 17.61 5.15
CA LYS A 106 -8.11 18.97 4.59
C LYS A 106 -7.84 18.88 3.09
N ILE A 107 -8.45 19.80 2.34
CA ILE A 107 -8.21 19.98 0.90
C ILE A 107 -7.38 21.25 0.71
N VAL A 108 -6.36 21.18 -0.14
CA VAL A 108 -5.56 22.34 -0.55
C VAL A 108 -5.77 22.54 -2.04
N ASN A 109 -6.27 23.72 -2.42
CA ASN A 109 -6.38 24.10 -3.82
C ASN A 109 -5.08 24.79 -4.25
N ILE A 110 -4.57 24.41 -5.41
CA ILE A 110 -3.42 25.06 -6.04
C ILE A 110 -3.98 25.95 -7.15
N GLU A 111 -3.92 27.26 -6.97
CA GLU A 111 -4.20 28.25 -8.01
C GLU A 111 -2.88 28.60 -8.70
N THR A 112 -2.90 28.71 -10.03
CA THR A 112 -1.71 29.02 -10.86
C THR A 112 -1.76 30.45 -11.33
#